data_AF-A0A7L1CLA2-F1
#
_entry.id   AF-A0A7L1CLA2-F1
#
_cell.length_a   1.000
_cell.length_b   1.000
_cell.length_c   1.000
_cell.angle_alpha   90.00
_cell.angle_beta   90.00
_cell.angle_gamma   90.00
#
_symmetry.space_group_name_H-M   'P 1'
#
loop_
_entity.id
_entity.type
_entity.pdbx_description
1 polymer ?
#
loop_
_entity_poly.entity_id
_entity_poly.type
_entity_poly.pdbx_seq_one_letter_code
_entity_poly.pdbx_strand_id
1 'polypeptide(L)'
;LKVLSHVDSILRSPRAPPLIYQRSKGPVQDNSKGNGHVLSRECGFEHLPPTIEMWADQLMALKDLHKSLRKLSLELMPWHTADPQENREFLRVEDLQFIVDAILEEIENKEKNSQTQSLEVLSGIVSHFQKLFDVNSLNGVYPRMNEVYTRLGEMTNAMRNLHELLELDSSAPPTVVVDTVGKLCDIINQNVTEQVQQLLGTQDIHSIINKLEEHEHFFPPFQALIQDLLCLLEISNVDDILLAVRNLK
;
A
#
# COMPACT_ATOMS: atom_id res chain seq x y z
N LEU A 1 24.59 -42.75 60.54
CA LEU A 1 23.99 -41.98 61.66
C LEU A 1 24.02 -40.46 61.45
N LYS A 2 25.10 -39.83 60.96
CA LYS A 2 25.12 -38.37 60.65
C LYS A 2 24.08 -37.91 59.63
N VAL A 3 23.77 -38.69 58.59
CA VAL A 3 22.78 -38.30 57.58
C VAL A 3 21.37 -38.23 58.17
N LEU A 4 21.00 -39.21 59.00
CA LEU A 4 19.70 -39.26 59.67
C LEU A 4 19.49 -38.11 60.67
N SER A 5 20.56 -37.62 61.33
CA SER A 5 20.46 -36.44 62.22
C SER A 5 20.28 -35.13 61.45
N HIS A 6 20.84 -35.01 60.24
CA HIS A 6 20.58 -33.84 59.37
C HIS A 6 19.16 -33.87 58.82
N VAL A 7 18.64 -35.05 58.45
CA VAL A 7 17.25 -35.20 58.02
C VAL A 7 16.28 -34.86 59.16
N ASP A 8 16.49 -35.35 60.38
CA ASP A 8 15.65 -35.00 61.55
C ASP A 8 15.69 -33.48 61.86
N SER A 9 16.83 -32.82 61.63
CA SER A 9 16.94 -31.36 61.76
C SER A 9 16.18 -30.58 60.69
N ILE A 10 16.08 -31.11 59.46
CA ILE A 10 15.33 -30.49 58.36
C ILE A 10 13.81 -30.66 58.59
N LEU A 11 13.38 -31.83 59.08
CA LEU A 11 11.98 -32.14 59.35
C LEU A 11 11.39 -31.40 60.56
N ARG A 12 12.22 -31.04 61.53
CA ARG A 12 11.82 -30.21 62.70
C ARG A 12 11.84 -28.71 62.42
N SER A 13 12.25 -28.30 61.22
CA SER A 13 12.20 -26.89 60.83
C SER A 13 10.75 -26.41 60.77
N PRO A 14 10.40 -25.23 61.31
CA PRO A 14 9.04 -24.68 61.24
C PRO A 14 8.58 -24.37 59.80
N ARG A 15 9.46 -24.52 58.80
CA ARG A 15 9.16 -24.41 57.36
C ARG A 15 9.02 -25.77 56.67
N ALA A 16 9.09 -26.89 57.39
CA ALA A 16 8.99 -28.23 56.82
C ALA A 16 7.54 -28.55 56.40
N PRO A 17 7.32 -29.12 55.21
CA PRO A 17 5.98 -29.48 54.76
C PRO A 17 5.29 -30.47 55.70
N PRO A 18 4.03 -30.22 56.12
CA PRO A 18 3.36 -31.01 57.16
C PRO A 18 3.16 -32.49 56.82
N LEU A 19 3.30 -32.87 55.54
CA LEU A 19 3.11 -34.24 55.05
C LEU A 19 4.21 -35.22 55.50
N ILE A 20 5.38 -34.74 55.90
CA ILE A 20 6.54 -35.61 56.19
C ILE A 20 6.61 -36.01 57.66
N TYR A 21 5.99 -35.25 58.55
CA TYR A 21 5.96 -35.55 59.97
C TYR A 21 4.54 -35.91 60.41
N GLN A 22 4.03 -37.06 59.96
CA GLN A 22 2.97 -37.72 60.71
C GLN A 22 3.60 -38.41 61.91
N ARG A 23 3.68 -37.70 63.04
CA ARG A 23 3.76 -38.38 64.33
C ARG A 23 2.49 -39.20 64.45
N SER A 24 2.58 -40.51 64.28
CA SER A 24 1.47 -41.42 64.56
C SER A 24 0.97 -41.11 65.97
N LYS A 25 -0.21 -40.49 66.08
CA LYS A 25 -0.97 -40.49 67.32
C LYS A 25 -1.60 -41.89 67.44
N GLY A 26 -0.77 -42.87 67.80
CA GLY A 26 -1.26 -44.12 68.39
C GLY A 26 -1.78 -43.84 69.81
N PRO A 27 -2.86 -44.50 70.24
CA PRO A 27 -3.55 -44.17 71.49
C PRO A 27 -2.66 -44.47 72.70
N VAL A 28 -2.78 -43.62 73.72
CA VAL A 28 -2.22 -43.83 75.06
C VAL A 28 -2.77 -45.17 75.60
N GLN A 29 -1.93 -46.19 75.73
CA GLN A 29 -2.20 -47.31 76.61
C GLN A 29 -1.25 -47.27 77.81
N ASP A 30 -1.90 -47.18 78.95
CA ASP A 30 -1.36 -47.16 80.29
C ASP A 30 -0.67 -48.49 80.65
N ASN A 31 0.21 -48.41 81.63
CA ASN A 31 1.11 -49.45 82.10
C ASN A 31 0.49 -50.86 82.25
N SER A 32 1.19 -51.89 81.74
CA SER A 32 1.40 -53.16 82.46
C SER A 32 2.55 -53.98 81.90
N LYS A 33 3.29 -54.58 82.83
CA LYS A 33 4.58 -55.28 82.72
C LYS A 33 4.63 -56.41 81.68
N GLY A 34 5.79 -56.60 81.07
CA GLY A 34 6.15 -57.86 80.40
C GLY A 34 7.44 -57.76 79.59
N ASN A 35 8.45 -58.54 79.97
CA ASN A 35 9.76 -58.68 79.36
C ASN A 35 9.74 -58.88 77.83
N GLY A 36 10.78 -58.40 77.13
CA GLY A 36 11.12 -58.93 75.80
C GLY A 36 11.78 -57.91 74.88
N HIS A 37 13.07 -58.09 74.68
CA HIS A 37 13.92 -57.35 73.76
C HIS A 37 13.51 -57.64 72.29
N VAL A 38 12.83 -56.74 71.58
CA VAL A 38 12.86 -56.70 70.10
C VAL A 38 12.79 -55.26 69.59
N LEU A 39 13.82 -54.95 68.81
CA LEU A 39 14.05 -53.74 68.04
C LEU A 39 12.96 -53.60 66.95
N SER A 40 12.11 -52.59 67.05
CA SER A 40 11.64 -51.83 65.88
C SER A 40 10.82 -50.64 66.37
N ARG A 41 11.50 -49.53 66.61
CA ARG A 41 10.86 -48.22 66.58
C ARG A 41 10.56 -47.96 65.10
N GLU A 42 9.38 -48.37 64.65
CA GLU A 42 8.91 -48.16 63.28
C GLU A 42 9.14 -46.68 62.94
N CYS A 43 10.07 -46.50 62.01
CA CYS A 43 10.61 -45.22 61.62
C CYS A 43 9.45 -44.44 60.97
N GLY A 44 9.04 -43.31 61.55
CA GLY A 44 8.00 -42.41 61.00
C GLY A 44 8.40 -41.70 59.70
N PHE A 45 9.11 -42.40 58.82
CA PHE A 45 9.65 -41.94 57.55
C PHE A 45 9.04 -42.71 56.36
N GLU A 46 7.97 -43.49 56.56
CA GLU A 46 7.33 -44.25 55.47
C GLU A 46 6.86 -43.35 54.33
N HIS A 47 6.48 -42.11 54.63
CA HIS A 47 6.08 -41.10 53.64
C HIS A 47 7.25 -40.29 53.09
N LEU A 48 8.46 -40.45 53.63
CA LEU A 48 9.64 -39.68 53.19
C LEU A 48 10.07 -40.07 51.77
N PRO A 49 10.24 -41.36 51.40
CA PRO A 49 10.58 -41.74 50.02
C PRO A 49 9.61 -41.21 48.96
N PRO A 50 8.27 -41.43 49.05
CA PRO A 50 7.35 -40.94 48.04
C PRO A 50 7.26 -39.41 48.01
N THR A 51 7.49 -38.72 49.14
CA THR A 51 7.53 -37.25 49.16
C THR A 51 8.78 -36.71 48.47
N ILE A 52 9.93 -37.36 48.65
CA ILE A 52 11.17 -36.99 47.96
C ILE A 52 11.04 -37.23 46.45
N GLU A 53 10.42 -38.34 46.04
CA GLU A 53 10.12 -38.61 44.63
C GLU A 53 9.20 -37.52 44.04
N MET A 54 8.11 -37.17 44.73
CA MET A 54 7.22 -36.09 44.31
C MET A 54 7.94 -34.74 44.18
N TRP A 55 8.83 -34.39 45.11
CA TRP A 55 9.61 -33.15 45.01
C TRP A 55 10.61 -33.17 43.87
N ALA A 56 11.23 -34.33 43.59
CA ALA A 56 12.11 -34.49 42.44
C ALA A 56 11.32 -34.27 41.14
N ASP A 57 10.12 -34.84 41.03
CA ASP A 57 9.23 -34.65 39.87
C ASP A 57 8.79 -33.19 39.72
N GLN A 58 8.41 -32.53 40.82
CA GLN A 58 8.04 -31.10 40.81
C GLN A 58 9.21 -30.21 40.40
N LEU A 59 10.43 -30.51 40.86
CA LEU A 59 11.63 -29.77 40.49
C LEU A 59 11.98 -29.96 39.01
N MET A 60 11.79 -31.17 38.48
CA MET A 60 11.96 -31.46 37.05
C MET A 60 10.90 -30.75 36.20
N ALA A 61 9.63 -30.79 36.59
CA ALA A 61 8.55 -30.09 35.91
C ALA A 61 8.78 -28.57 35.86
N LEU A 62 9.35 -27.98 36.93
CA LEU A 62 9.72 -26.57 36.95
C LEU A 62 10.83 -26.23 35.94
N LYS A 63 11.83 -27.10 35.81
CA LYS A 63 12.90 -26.95 34.81
C LYS A 63 12.35 -27.02 33.39
N ASP A 64 11.42 -27.93 33.13
CA ASP A 64 10.83 -28.10 31.81
C ASP A 64 9.84 -26.97 31.47
N LEU A 65 9.13 -26.43 32.47
CA LEU A 65 8.32 -25.23 32.31
C LEU A 65 9.19 -24.01 31.95
N HIS A 66 10.30 -23.81 32.66
CA HIS A 66 11.23 -22.72 32.34
C HIS A 66 11.79 -22.83 30.92
N LYS A 67 12.19 -24.04 30.48
CA LYS A 67 12.64 -24.26 29.09
C LYS A 67 11.55 -23.94 28.07
N SER A 68 10.32 -24.38 28.33
CA SER A 68 9.18 -24.14 27.45
C SER A 68 8.85 -22.65 27.35
N LEU A 69 8.88 -21.95 28.49
CA LEU A 69 8.63 -20.51 28.56
C LEU A 69 9.75 -19.70 27.88
N ARG A 70 11.01 -20.14 27.99
CA ARG A 70 12.14 -19.56 27.25
C ARG A 70 12.01 -19.76 25.75
N LYS A 71 11.60 -20.96 25.31
CA LYS A 71 11.33 -21.23 23.90
C LYS A 71 10.21 -20.32 23.39
N LEU A 72 9.13 -20.19 24.14
CA LEU A 72 8.02 -19.29 23.81
C LEU A 72 8.48 -17.82 23.77
N SER A 73 9.30 -17.38 24.72
CA SER A 73 9.89 -16.04 24.75
C SER A 73 10.75 -15.77 23.52
N LEU A 74 11.56 -16.73 23.07
CA LEU A 74 12.38 -16.60 21.86
C LEU A 74 11.54 -16.56 20.58
N GLU A 75 10.45 -17.34 20.50
CA GLU A 75 9.52 -17.32 19.37
C GLU A 75 8.73 -16.00 19.30
N LEU A 76 8.29 -15.45 20.43
CA LEU A 76 7.49 -14.23 20.48
C LEU A 76 8.34 -12.95 20.48
N MET A 77 9.57 -13.00 21.00
CA MET A 77 10.46 -11.85 21.17
C MET A 77 11.92 -12.18 20.79
N PRO A 78 12.21 -12.40 19.50
CA PRO A 78 13.55 -12.79 19.03
C PRO A 78 14.65 -11.73 19.28
N TRP A 79 14.26 -10.50 19.62
CA TRP A 79 15.15 -9.36 19.91
C TRP A 79 15.64 -9.32 21.35
N HIS A 80 14.99 -10.04 22.29
CA HIS A 80 15.57 -10.24 23.61
C HIS A 80 16.70 -11.23 23.49
N THR A 81 17.93 -10.71 23.50
CA THR A 81 19.15 -11.50 23.56
C THR A 81 19.08 -12.41 24.78
N ALA A 82 18.90 -13.71 24.52
CA ALA A 82 18.99 -14.72 25.56
C ALA A 82 20.39 -14.64 26.17
N ASP A 83 20.47 -14.29 27.45
CA ASP A 83 21.67 -14.49 28.24
C ASP A 83 22.05 -15.98 28.14
N PRO A 84 23.27 -16.35 27.69
CA PRO A 84 23.69 -17.73 27.44
C PRO A 84 23.91 -18.55 28.74
N GLN A 85 23.16 -18.28 29.81
CA GLN A 85 23.22 -19.03 31.05
C GLN A 85 22.26 -20.24 31.01
N GLU A 86 22.53 -21.19 30.12
CA GLU A 86 21.92 -22.54 30.13
C GLU A 86 22.24 -23.33 31.42
N ASN A 87 23.20 -22.87 32.23
CA ASN A 87 23.74 -23.57 33.40
C ASN A 87 23.60 -22.80 34.72
N ARG A 88 22.45 -22.16 35.01
CA ARG A 88 22.14 -21.85 36.41
C ARG A 88 21.60 -23.10 37.09
N GLU A 89 22.37 -23.65 38.04
CA GLU A 89 21.99 -24.83 38.84
C GLU A 89 20.69 -24.61 39.64
N PHE A 90 20.31 -23.35 39.86
CA PHE A 90 19.13 -22.97 40.63
C PHE A 90 18.22 -22.06 39.80
N LEU A 91 17.05 -22.58 39.44
CA LEU A 91 15.95 -21.81 38.86
C LEU A 91 15.03 -21.37 39.99
N ARG A 92 14.69 -20.08 40.04
CA ARG A 92 13.74 -19.56 41.02
C ARG A 92 12.43 -19.20 40.31
N VAL A 93 11.33 -19.23 41.05
CA VAL A 93 9.99 -18.97 40.49
C VAL A 93 9.86 -17.53 40.00
N GLU A 94 10.58 -16.60 40.64
CA GLU A 94 10.65 -15.19 40.26
C GLU A 94 11.24 -15.03 38.85
N ASP A 95 12.16 -15.91 38.44
CA ASP A 95 12.76 -15.87 37.11
C ASP A 95 11.74 -16.30 36.04
N LEU A 96 10.83 -17.23 36.35
CA LEU A 96 9.72 -17.59 35.45
C LEU A 96 8.68 -16.46 35.40
N GLN A 97 8.33 -15.90 36.55
CA GLN A 97 7.37 -14.80 36.64
C GLN A 97 7.83 -13.61 35.79
N PHE A 98 9.11 -13.24 35.87
CA PHE A 98 9.68 -12.17 35.06
C PHE A 98 9.54 -12.41 33.55
N ILE A 99 9.74 -13.66 33.09
CA ILE A 99 9.59 -13.98 31.66
C ILE A 99 8.12 -13.89 31.24
N VAL A 100 7.18 -14.35 32.08
CA VAL A 100 5.74 -14.22 31.80
C VAL A 100 5.33 -12.74 31.73
N ASP A 101 5.73 -11.95 32.72
CA ASP A 101 5.38 -10.52 32.78
C ASP A 101 5.94 -9.76 31.57
N ALA A 102 7.18 -10.06 31.16
CA ALA A 102 7.79 -9.47 29.95
C ALA A 102 7.05 -9.86 28.66
N ILE A 103 6.61 -11.12 28.53
CA ILE A 103 5.81 -11.57 27.39
C ILE A 103 4.46 -10.84 27.37
N LEU A 104 3.79 -10.71 28.52
CA LEU A 104 2.50 -10.04 28.62
C LEU A 104 2.59 -8.56 28.28
N GLU A 105 3.61 -7.86 28.78
CA GLU A 105 3.86 -6.44 28.49
C GLU A 105 4.12 -6.21 26.99
N GLU A 106 4.90 -7.09 26.34
CA GLU A 106 5.14 -6.97 24.90
C GLU A 106 3.88 -7.23 24.07
N ILE A 107 3.07 -8.22 24.42
CA ILE A 107 1.81 -8.50 23.70
C ILE A 107 0.89 -7.28 23.76
N GLU A 108 0.77 -6.66 24.94
CA GLU A 108 -0.03 -5.44 25.13
C GLU A 108 0.53 -4.25 24.33
N ASN A 109 1.87 -4.09 24.29
CA ASN A 109 2.52 -3.05 23.49
C ASN A 109 2.40 -3.30 21.98
N LYS A 110 2.50 -4.56 21.52
CA LYS A 110 2.31 -4.96 20.12
C LYS A 110 0.90 -4.66 19.65
N GLU A 111 -0.11 -4.94 20.47
CA GLU A 111 -1.51 -4.66 20.13
C GLU A 111 -1.73 -3.15 19.93
N LYS A 112 -1.28 -2.33 20.90
CA LYS A 112 -1.41 -0.87 20.87
C LYS A 112 -0.60 -0.23 19.74
N ASN A 113 0.63 -0.69 19.52
CA ASN A 113 1.53 -0.10 18.52
C ASN A 113 1.18 -0.55 17.10
N SER A 114 0.78 -1.81 16.88
CA SER A 114 0.48 -2.30 15.52
C SER A 114 -0.81 -1.68 14.97
N GLN A 115 -1.83 -1.51 15.80
CA GLN A 115 -3.07 -0.81 15.37
C GLN A 115 -2.83 0.68 15.15
N THR A 116 -2.06 1.35 16.01
CA THR A 116 -1.81 2.79 15.88
C THR A 116 -0.91 3.10 14.69
N GLN A 117 0.19 2.35 14.51
CA GLN A 117 1.10 2.53 13.37
C GLN A 117 0.42 2.20 12.03
N SER A 118 -0.42 1.17 11.97
CA SER A 118 -1.15 0.85 10.73
C SER A 118 -2.18 1.93 10.35
N LEU A 119 -2.84 2.54 11.34
CA LEU A 119 -3.76 3.65 11.11
C LEU A 119 -3.02 4.93 10.70
N GLU A 120 -1.88 5.24 11.33
CA GLU A 120 -1.04 6.39 10.95
C GLU A 120 -0.50 6.26 9.53
N VAL A 121 -0.03 5.07 9.13
CA VAL A 121 0.42 4.81 7.76
C VAL A 121 -0.72 4.94 6.76
N LEU A 122 -1.90 4.36 7.06
CA LEU A 122 -3.07 4.47 6.19
C LEU A 122 -3.54 5.93 6.05
N SER A 123 -3.56 6.67 7.16
CA SER A 123 -3.88 8.10 7.16
C SER A 123 -2.85 8.91 6.38
N GLY A 124 -1.57 8.55 6.47
CA GLY A 124 -0.49 9.13 5.67
C GLY A 124 -0.66 8.90 4.17
N ILE A 125 -1.03 7.68 3.76
CA ILE A 125 -1.31 7.33 2.35
C ILE A 125 -2.49 8.16 1.83
N VAL A 126 -3.58 8.22 2.58
CA VAL A 126 -4.76 8.98 2.19
C VAL A 126 -4.47 10.48 2.13
N SER A 127 -3.74 11.01 3.12
CA SER A 127 -3.31 12.42 3.12
C SER A 127 -2.40 12.74 1.94
N HIS A 128 -1.55 11.79 1.52
CA HIS A 128 -0.69 11.96 0.35
C HIS A 128 -1.52 12.02 -0.94
N PHE A 129 -2.50 11.12 -1.10
CA PHE A 129 -3.43 11.15 -2.23
C PHE A 129 -4.21 12.47 -2.27
N GLN A 130 -4.71 12.93 -1.12
CA GLN A 130 -5.43 14.19 -1.01
C GLN A 130 -4.59 15.39 -1.47
N LYS A 131 -3.29 15.41 -1.16
CA LYS A 131 -2.37 16.45 -1.64
C LYS A 131 -2.04 16.32 -3.12
N LEU A 132 -1.89 15.10 -3.64
CA LEU A 132 -1.52 14.87 -5.05
C LEU A 132 -2.67 15.21 -6.01
N PHE A 133 -3.91 15.01 -5.58
CA PHE A 133 -5.11 15.15 -6.41
C PHE A 133 -6.07 16.26 -5.95
N ASP A 134 -5.61 17.15 -5.06
CA ASP A 134 -6.33 18.31 -4.52
C ASP A 134 -7.71 17.97 -3.94
N VAL A 135 -7.75 17.02 -3.00
CA VAL A 135 -8.98 16.56 -2.36
C VAL A 135 -9.09 17.05 -0.93
N ASN A 136 -10.05 17.93 -0.68
CA ASN A 136 -10.24 18.60 0.61
C ASN A 136 -10.89 17.73 1.71
N SER A 137 -11.42 16.54 1.38
CA SER A 137 -12.09 15.66 2.36
C SER A 137 -11.86 14.18 2.08
N LEU A 138 -11.88 13.35 3.14
CA LEU A 138 -11.75 11.90 3.03
C LEU A 138 -12.83 11.29 2.13
N ASN A 139 -14.07 11.77 2.25
CA ASN A 139 -15.19 11.29 1.44
C ASN A 139 -15.03 11.64 -0.05
N GLY A 140 -14.23 12.65 -0.37
CA GLY A 140 -13.90 13.03 -1.75
C GLY A 140 -12.82 12.16 -2.38
N VAL A 141 -12.07 11.36 -1.59
CA VAL A 141 -10.95 10.55 -2.09
C VAL A 141 -11.44 9.50 -3.07
N TYR A 142 -12.49 8.77 -2.72
CA TYR A 142 -13.02 7.71 -3.57
C TYR A 142 -13.62 8.23 -4.90
N PRO A 143 -14.49 9.27 -4.89
CA PRO A 143 -14.92 9.93 -6.13
C PRO A 143 -13.76 10.43 -6.98
N ARG A 144 -12.75 11.07 -6.37
CA ARG A 144 -11.59 11.60 -7.10
C ARG A 144 -10.75 10.49 -7.71
N MET A 145 -10.56 9.38 -6.99
CA MET A 145 -9.85 8.21 -7.50
C MET A 145 -10.54 7.64 -8.73
N ASN A 146 -11.86 7.50 -8.71
CA ASN A 146 -12.62 7.05 -9.87
C ASN A 146 -12.46 8.00 -11.06
N GLU A 147 -12.50 9.31 -10.82
CA GLU A 147 -12.26 10.33 -11.86
C GLU A 147 -10.86 10.19 -12.47
N VAL A 148 -9.82 10.00 -11.65
CA VAL A 148 -8.45 9.78 -12.12
C VAL A 148 -8.37 8.54 -13.02
N TYR A 149 -9.01 7.44 -12.63
CA TYR A 149 -9.05 6.22 -13.46
C TYR A 149 -9.77 6.44 -14.79
N THR A 150 -10.92 7.12 -14.78
CA THR A 150 -11.65 7.45 -16.00
C THR A 150 -10.82 8.34 -16.92
N ARG A 151 -10.24 9.42 -16.40
CA ARG A 151 -9.40 10.36 -17.16
C ARG A 151 -8.16 9.69 -17.75
N LEU A 152 -7.51 8.82 -16.98
CA LEU A 152 -6.37 8.06 -17.47
C LEU A 152 -6.78 7.14 -18.63
N GLY A 153 -7.89 6.42 -18.49
CA GLY A 153 -8.43 5.58 -19.57
C GLY A 153 -8.78 6.37 -20.83
N GLU A 154 -9.42 7.52 -20.67
CA GLU A 154 -9.73 8.45 -21.76
C GLU A 154 -8.44 8.92 -22.47
N MET A 155 -7.44 9.36 -21.71
CA MET A 155 -6.15 9.83 -22.25
C MET A 155 -5.39 8.72 -22.96
N THR A 156 -5.34 7.51 -22.41
CA THR A 156 -4.70 6.36 -23.06
C THR A 156 -5.40 6.00 -24.37
N ASN A 157 -6.74 6.01 -24.39
CA ASN A 157 -7.49 5.74 -25.62
C ASN A 157 -7.30 6.85 -26.66
N ALA A 158 -7.33 8.11 -26.24
CA ALA A 158 -7.08 9.25 -27.13
C ALA A 158 -5.67 9.18 -27.72
N MET A 159 -4.65 8.87 -26.91
CA MET A 159 -3.28 8.69 -27.36
C MET A 159 -3.16 7.55 -28.38
N ARG A 160 -3.78 6.41 -28.09
CA ARG A 160 -3.82 5.27 -29.02
C ARG A 160 -4.44 5.65 -30.37
N ASN A 161 -5.58 6.36 -30.35
CA ASN A 161 -6.23 6.82 -31.58
C ASN A 161 -5.35 7.81 -32.35
N LEU A 162 -4.62 8.71 -31.67
CA LEU A 162 -3.68 9.61 -32.32
C LEU A 162 -2.50 8.87 -32.93
N HIS A 163 -1.96 7.84 -32.26
CA HIS A 163 -0.91 7.01 -32.83
C HIS A 163 -1.40 6.30 -34.09
N GLU A 164 -2.61 5.74 -34.05
CA GLU A 164 -3.22 5.06 -35.20
C GLU A 164 -3.46 6.01 -36.38
N LEU A 165 -4.02 7.20 -36.12
CA LEU A 165 -4.30 8.21 -37.15
C LEU A 165 -3.03 8.79 -37.77
N LEU A 166 -1.97 8.94 -36.98
CA LEU A 166 -0.69 9.51 -37.41
C LEU A 166 0.32 8.43 -37.85
N GLU A 167 -0.11 7.15 -37.86
CA GLU A 167 0.71 5.98 -38.18
C GLU A 167 2.04 5.93 -37.38
N LEU A 168 1.98 6.33 -36.11
CA LEU A 168 3.12 6.31 -35.19
C LEU A 168 3.19 4.98 -34.44
N ASP A 169 4.41 4.60 -34.03
CA ASP A 169 4.58 3.44 -33.17
C ASP A 169 3.82 3.62 -31.84
N SER A 170 3.22 2.53 -31.37
CA SER A 170 2.51 2.46 -30.09
C SER A 170 3.35 2.89 -28.89
N SER A 171 4.68 2.79 -28.98
CA SER A 171 5.63 3.22 -27.96
C SER A 171 6.08 4.68 -28.06
N ALA A 172 5.59 5.43 -29.05
CA ALA A 172 5.98 6.83 -29.24
C ALA A 172 5.58 7.68 -28.01
N PRO A 173 6.47 8.56 -27.52
CA PRO A 173 6.13 9.43 -26.41
C PRO A 173 5.12 10.52 -26.85
N PRO A 174 4.27 11.01 -25.93
CA PRO A 174 3.28 12.06 -26.22
C PRO A 174 3.85 13.31 -26.92
N THR A 175 5.11 13.65 -26.63
CA THR A 175 5.79 14.80 -27.24
C THR A 175 5.98 14.65 -28.75
N VAL A 176 6.21 13.43 -29.24
CA VAL A 176 6.36 13.16 -30.68
C VAL A 176 5.02 13.30 -31.38
N VAL A 177 3.93 12.84 -30.76
CA VAL A 177 2.56 13.01 -31.26
C VAL A 177 2.22 14.51 -31.40
N VAL A 178 2.54 15.31 -30.39
CA VAL A 178 2.30 16.76 -30.45
C VAL A 178 3.15 17.43 -31.54
N ASP A 179 4.42 17.04 -31.68
CA ASP A 179 5.31 17.58 -32.71
C ASP A 179 4.85 17.23 -34.14
N THR A 180 4.38 15.99 -34.37
CA THR A 180 3.86 15.59 -35.68
C THR A 180 2.54 16.28 -36.01
N VAL A 181 1.64 16.42 -35.03
CA VAL A 181 0.41 17.22 -35.20
C VAL A 181 0.76 18.69 -35.48
N GLY A 182 1.77 19.24 -34.78
CA GLY A 182 2.27 20.60 -35.03
C GLY A 182 2.76 20.79 -36.46
N LYS A 183 3.61 19.88 -36.95
CA LYS A 183 4.09 19.90 -38.35
C LYS A 183 2.95 19.77 -39.35
N LEU A 184 1.95 18.93 -39.09
CA LEU A 184 0.77 18.82 -39.95
C LEU A 184 -0.02 20.13 -39.97
N CYS A 185 -0.22 20.78 -38.82
CA CYS A 185 -0.84 22.10 -38.75
C CYS A 185 -0.04 23.14 -39.54
N ASP A 186 1.28 23.14 -39.45
CA ASP A 186 2.14 24.08 -40.19
C ASP A 186 2.04 23.86 -41.70
N ILE A 187 2.07 22.59 -42.15
CA ILE A 187 1.91 22.24 -43.58
C ILE A 187 0.54 22.69 -44.10
N ILE A 188 -0.53 22.42 -43.34
CA ILE A 188 -1.88 22.83 -43.72
C ILE A 188 -1.99 24.36 -43.77
N ASN A 189 -1.47 25.06 -42.77
CA ASN A 189 -1.49 26.52 -42.72
C ASN A 189 -0.70 27.13 -43.88
N GLN A 190 0.47 26.59 -44.19
CA GLN A 190 1.28 27.04 -45.31
C GLN A 190 0.56 26.79 -46.64
N ASN A 191 0.01 25.59 -46.86
CA ASN A 191 -0.74 25.27 -48.07
C ASN A 191 -1.99 26.15 -48.24
N VAL A 192 -2.75 26.42 -47.15
CA VAL A 192 -3.89 27.34 -47.20
C VAL A 192 -3.42 28.75 -47.57
N THR A 193 -2.31 29.21 -46.98
CA THR A 193 -1.73 30.52 -47.29
C THR A 193 -1.31 30.60 -48.76
N GLU A 194 -0.67 29.56 -49.29
CA GLU A 194 -0.26 29.45 -50.69
C GLU A 194 -1.47 29.41 -51.64
N GLN A 195 -2.53 28.66 -51.31
CA GLN A 195 -3.77 28.62 -52.10
C GLN A 195 -4.48 29.97 -52.13
N VAL A 196 -4.54 30.67 -50.99
CA VAL A 196 -5.09 32.03 -50.92
C VAL A 196 -4.24 32.98 -51.77
N GLN A 197 -2.91 32.87 -51.71
CA GLN A 197 -2.01 33.68 -52.52
C GLN A 197 -2.15 33.39 -54.02
N GLN A 198 -2.36 32.14 -54.42
CA GLN A 198 -2.60 31.75 -55.81
C GLN A 198 -3.95 32.26 -56.32
N LEU A 199 -5.02 32.15 -55.52
CA LEU A 199 -6.36 32.64 -55.90
C LEU A 199 -6.41 34.15 -56.02
N LEU A 200 -5.77 34.86 -55.08
CA LEU A 200 -5.77 36.32 -55.08
C LEU A 200 -4.72 36.89 -56.05
N GLY A 201 -3.75 36.08 -56.49
CA GLY A 201 -2.67 36.49 -57.41
C GLY A 201 -1.85 37.68 -56.91
N THR A 202 -1.97 38.04 -55.64
CA THR A 202 -1.48 39.29 -55.04
C THR A 202 -0.73 38.96 -53.77
N GLN A 203 0.45 39.56 -53.65
CA GLN A 203 1.44 39.21 -52.62
C GLN A 203 1.25 40.04 -51.35
N ASP A 204 0.49 41.15 -51.40
CA ASP A 204 0.14 41.98 -50.25
C ASP A 204 -1.31 42.54 -50.32
N ILE A 205 -1.81 43.02 -49.18
CA ILE A 205 -3.17 43.58 -49.04
C ILE A 205 -3.34 44.84 -49.91
N HIS A 206 -2.30 45.64 -50.14
CA HIS A 206 -2.39 46.81 -51.00
C HIS A 206 -2.55 46.46 -52.47
N SER A 207 -1.99 45.33 -52.91
CA SER A 207 -2.13 44.78 -54.24
C SER A 207 -3.55 44.25 -54.46
N ILE A 208 -4.17 43.68 -53.42
CA ILE A 208 -5.60 43.32 -53.42
C ILE A 208 -6.46 44.57 -53.57
N ILE A 209 -6.19 45.62 -52.77
CA ILE A 209 -6.95 46.89 -52.82
C ILE A 209 -6.82 47.52 -54.21
N ASN A 210 -5.61 47.62 -54.75
CA ASN A 210 -5.37 48.16 -56.09
C ASN A 210 -6.07 47.34 -57.18
N LYS A 211 -6.04 46.00 -57.11
CA LYS A 211 -6.78 45.12 -58.04
C LYS A 211 -8.30 45.31 -57.95
N LEU A 212 -8.83 45.50 -56.74
CA LEU A 212 -10.25 45.72 -56.52
C LEU A 212 -10.66 47.10 -57.05
N GLU A 213 -9.82 48.10 -56.84
CA GLU A 213 -9.99 49.46 -57.37
C GLU A 213 -9.90 49.46 -58.91
N GLU A 214 -8.93 48.76 -59.52
CA GLU A 214 -8.86 48.56 -60.98
C GLU A 214 -10.12 47.90 -61.53
N HIS A 215 -10.68 46.92 -60.82
CA HIS A 215 -11.93 46.28 -61.19
C HIS A 215 -13.11 47.27 -61.13
N GLU A 216 -13.22 48.09 -60.07
CA GLU A 216 -14.24 49.14 -59.95
C GLU A 216 -14.16 50.17 -61.10
N HIS A 217 -12.97 50.45 -61.63
CA HIS A 217 -12.79 51.38 -62.74
C HIS A 217 -13.02 50.75 -64.12
N PHE A 218 -12.63 49.49 -64.33
CA PHE A 218 -12.72 48.81 -65.63
C PHE A 218 -14.10 48.20 -65.89
N PHE A 219 -14.76 47.67 -64.86
CA PHE A 219 -15.98 46.89 -65.02
C PHE A 219 -17.17 47.73 -65.51
N PRO A 220 -17.42 48.98 -65.04
CA PRO A 220 -18.55 49.78 -65.51
C PRO A 220 -18.45 50.16 -67.01
N PRO A 221 -17.31 50.64 -67.54
CA PRO A 221 -17.14 50.85 -68.98
C PRO A 221 -17.29 49.56 -69.79
N PHE A 222 -16.74 48.45 -69.30
CA PHE A 222 -16.84 47.15 -69.96
C PHE A 222 -18.29 46.65 -70.01
N GLN A 223 -19.02 46.75 -68.90
CA GLN A 223 -20.43 46.39 -68.83
C GLN A 223 -21.29 47.26 -69.74
N ALA A 224 -21.02 48.56 -69.81
CA ALA A 224 -21.70 49.47 -70.73
C ALA A 224 -21.48 49.03 -72.19
N LEU A 225 -20.23 48.71 -72.56
CA LEU A 225 -19.89 48.20 -73.90
C LEU A 225 -20.61 46.88 -74.22
N ILE A 226 -20.64 45.94 -73.27
CA ILE A 226 -21.34 44.65 -73.46
C ILE A 226 -22.85 44.87 -73.59
N GLN A 227 -23.43 45.80 -72.82
CA GLN A 227 -24.84 46.12 -72.91
C GLN A 227 -25.19 46.80 -74.24
N ASP A 228 -24.35 47.72 -74.70
CA ASP A 228 -24.49 48.35 -76.02
C ASP A 228 -24.41 47.31 -77.13
N LEU A 229 -23.48 46.34 -77.02
CA LEU A 229 -23.33 45.25 -77.98
C LEU A 229 -24.55 44.31 -77.98
N LEU A 230 -25.07 43.96 -76.80
CA LEU A 230 -26.30 43.17 -76.66
C LEU A 230 -27.51 43.89 -77.26
N CYS A 231 -27.63 45.20 -77.03
CA CYS A 231 -28.69 46.02 -77.61
C CYS A 231 -28.57 46.11 -79.14
N LEU A 232 -27.35 46.26 -79.68
CA LEU A 232 -27.11 46.36 -81.13
C LEU A 232 -27.39 45.03 -81.84
N LEU A 233 -27.11 43.90 -81.18
CA LEU A 233 -27.35 42.56 -81.71
C LEU A 233 -28.75 42.00 -81.37
N GLU A 234 -29.57 42.72 -80.60
CA GLU A 234 -30.89 42.32 -80.07
C GLU A 234 -30.89 40.98 -79.29
N ILE A 235 -29.89 40.79 -78.43
CA ILE A 235 -29.74 39.55 -77.65
C ILE A 235 -29.84 39.83 -76.16
N SER A 236 -30.42 38.89 -75.41
CA SER A 236 -30.63 39.03 -73.97
C SER A 236 -29.52 38.41 -73.11
N ASN A 237 -28.65 37.57 -73.70
CA ASN A 237 -27.61 36.85 -72.98
C ASN A 237 -26.22 37.09 -73.60
N VAL A 238 -25.24 37.33 -72.74
CA VAL A 238 -23.83 37.56 -73.09
C VAL A 238 -23.23 36.34 -73.80
N ASP A 239 -23.65 35.13 -73.43
CA ASP A 239 -23.14 33.88 -74.04
C ASP A 239 -23.49 33.74 -75.52
N ASP A 240 -24.56 34.41 -75.95
CA ASP A 240 -25.09 34.34 -77.32
C ASP A 240 -24.46 35.40 -78.25
N ILE A 241 -23.68 36.34 -77.69
CA ILE A 241 -22.99 37.41 -78.45
C ILE A 241 -22.09 36.82 -79.54
N LEU A 242 -21.25 35.82 -79.19
CA LEU A 242 -20.34 35.20 -80.15
C LEU A 242 -21.08 34.45 -81.26
N LEU A 243 -22.23 33.85 -80.95
CA LEU A 243 -23.06 33.14 -81.92
C LEU A 243 -23.73 34.11 -82.89
N ALA A 244 -24.29 35.21 -82.39
CA ALA A 244 -24.93 36.21 -83.23
C ALA A 244 -23.93 36.99 -84.10
N VAL A 245 -22.77 37.36 -83.58
CA VAL A 245 -21.70 38.00 -84.37
C VAL A 245 -21.19 37.06 -85.48
N ARG A 246 -21.14 35.75 -85.21
CA ARG A 246 -20.75 34.76 -86.22
C ARG A 246 -21.81 34.56 -87.31
N ASN A 247 -23.09 34.82 -87.00
CA ASN A 247 -24.21 34.79 -87.94
C ASN A 247 -24.35 36.10 -88.76
N LEU A 248 -23.63 37.16 -88.39
CA LEU A 248 -23.56 38.45 -89.10
C LEU A 248 -22.45 38.48 -90.19
N LYS A 249 -21.73 37.36 -90.38
CA LYS A 249 -20.68 37.19 -91.36
C LYS A 249 -21.15 36.29 -92.50
#